data_AF-A0AAX0Z3T6-F1
#
_entry.id   AF-A0AAX0Z3T6-F1
#
_cell.length_a   1.000
_cell.length_b   1.000
_cell.length_c   1.000
_cell.angle_alpha   90.00
_cell.angle_beta   90.00
_cell.angle_gamma   90.00
#
_symmetry.space_group_name_H-M   'P 1'
#
loop_
_entity.id
_entity.type
_entity.pdbx_description
1 polymer ?
#
loop_
_entity_poly.entity_id
_entity_poly.type
_entity_poly.pdbx_seq_one_letter_code
_entity_poly.pdbx_strand_id
1 'polypeptide(L)'
;MNINTSYTIPSNNQNRIDDKGQSAIKSTNEVMTEADRRMKILDEKYQKINEQNKRFKNPHSHIHDKYRNPRSPYFRSDLTKVEREAAYTMEIGWANSGKGGQYDFNDAIFRNEKRYDPTQESVEKKILNRQKVNEQLQDLFSKNGITIPKNTNLTFTIDPNNFKLVVSGSKDESLMKQIEDLLNTTNNTRELFFHIMKSRNDDSTQFTPDSLAKFHLVNQIKTVTGYNLKDLSIVNGQFVTDNGANIFDLYKEELLKNPYTAENARIAASHYGAQLFDLAKNGFDSIPDLVLSIGYQNGSLYDIGQKVNYGVSK
;
A
#
# COMPACT_ATOMS: atom_id res chain seq x y z
N MET A 1 -16.12 37.05 -2.41
CA MET A 1 -16.23 36.70 -0.98
C MET A 1 -14.88 36.08 -0.61
N ASN A 2 -14.02 36.83 0.10
CA ASN A 2 -12.69 36.35 0.50
C ASN A 2 -12.86 35.35 1.64
N ILE A 3 -12.70 34.07 1.33
CA ILE A 3 -12.67 33.01 2.35
C ILE A 3 -11.20 32.79 2.69
N ASN A 4 -10.81 33.37 3.82
CA ASN A 4 -9.52 33.15 4.44
C ASN A 4 -9.57 31.74 5.06
N THR A 5 -8.85 30.78 4.49
CA THR A 5 -8.81 29.40 5.01
C THR A 5 -7.38 28.97 5.31
N SER A 6 -6.85 29.47 6.43
CA SER A 6 -5.80 28.79 7.17
C SER A 6 -6.42 27.61 7.92
N TYR A 7 -6.59 26.48 7.23
CA TYR A 7 -6.98 25.22 7.87
C TYR A 7 -5.77 24.60 8.57
N THR A 8 -5.81 24.57 9.91
CA THR A 8 -4.95 23.73 10.74
C THR A 8 -5.61 22.36 10.88
N ILE A 9 -4.89 21.29 10.53
CA ILE A 9 -5.38 19.90 10.55
C ILE A 9 -5.39 19.36 11.98
N PRO A 10 -6.50 18.82 12.51
CA PRO A 10 -6.48 18.02 13.73
C PRO A 10 -5.92 16.62 13.41
N SER A 11 -4.87 16.22 14.14
CA SER A 11 -4.33 14.85 14.11
C SER A 11 -5.34 13.88 14.70
N ASN A 12 -6.08 13.16 13.84
CA ASN A 12 -6.87 12.00 14.26
C ASN A 12 -5.98 10.74 14.19
N ASN A 13 -5.19 10.52 15.24
CA ASN A 13 -4.54 9.24 15.50
C ASN A 13 -5.60 8.21 15.93
N GLN A 14 -6.29 7.56 14.98
CA GLN A 14 -6.97 6.30 15.27
C GLN A 14 -5.96 5.16 15.21
N ASN A 15 -5.16 5.05 16.26
CA ASN A 15 -4.37 3.85 16.54
C ASN A 15 -5.34 2.71 16.88
N ARG A 16 -5.73 1.90 15.89
CA ARG A 16 -6.31 0.59 16.15
C ARG A 16 -5.20 -0.35 16.65
N ILE A 17 -5.27 -0.58 17.95
CA ILE A 17 -4.47 -1.45 18.80
C ILE A 17 -4.71 -2.91 18.38
N ASP A 18 -3.69 -3.76 18.42
CA ASP A 18 -3.86 -5.21 18.25
C ASP A 18 -4.68 -5.81 19.40
N ASP A 19 -5.08 -7.08 19.28
CA ASP A 19 -5.88 -7.78 20.31
C ASP A 19 -5.15 -7.92 21.67
N LYS A 20 -3.93 -7.38 21.82
CA LYS A 20 -3.09 -7.46 23.03
C LYS A 20 -2.62 -6.11 23.59
N GLY A 21 -3.04 -4.98 23.05
CA GLY A 21 -2.59 -3.68 23.60
C GLY A 21 -1.23 -3.20 23.06
N GLN A 22 -0.56 -3.98 22.20
CA GLN A 22 0.78 -3.66 21.72
C GLN A 22 0.71 -2.88 20.41
N SER A 23 1.69 -2.00 20.21
CA SER A 23 1.86 -1.34 18.92
C SER A 23 2.48 -2.33 17.96
N ALA A 24 1.83 -2.56 16.83
CA ALA A 24 2.34 -3.41 15.77
C ALA A 24 2.73 -2.57 14.55
N ILE A 25 3.74 -3.03 13.82
CA ILE A 25 4.11 -2.45 12.53
C ILE A 25 2.98 -2.68 11.55
N LYS A 26 2.65 -1.67 10.74
CA LYS A 26 1.71 -1.79 9.61
C LYS A 26 2.41 -1.40 8.33
N SER A 27 2.41 -2.30 7.34
CA SER A 27 2.98 -2.01 6.02
C SER A 27 2.21 -0.93 5.26
N THR A 28 0.96 -0.69 5.64
CA THR A 28 0.07 0.33 5.06
C THR A 28 -0.67 1.05 6.17
N ASN A 29 -0.35 2.33 6.30
CA ASN A 29 -0.99 3.24 7.23
C ASN A 29 -1.94 4.16 6.46
N GLU A 30 -3.10 4.42 7.02
CA GLU A 30 -4.03 5.41 6.48
C GLU A 30 -3.39 6.80 6.60
N VAL A 31 -3.26 7.48 5.47
CA VAL A 31 -2.75 8.84 5.37
C VAL A 31 -3.73 9.61 4.49
N MET A 32 -4.19 10.76 4.97
CA MET A 32 -5.03 11.64 4.17
C MET A 32 -4.17 12.21 3.03
N THR A 33 -4.54 11.91 1.79
CA THR A 33 -3.80 12.40 0.62
C THR A 33 -4.30 13.76 0.15
N GLU A 34 -3.60 14.37 -0.80
CA GLU A 34 -4.03 15.61 -1.42
C GLU A 34 -5.31 15.40 -2.26
N ALA A 35 -5.44 14.24 -2.92
CA ALA A 35 -6.67 13.82 -3.57
C ALA A 35 -7.82 13.71 -2.57
N ASP A 36 -7.62 13.07 -1.41
CA ASP A 36 -8.64 12.97 -0.36
C ASP A 36 -9.08 14.36 0.12
N ARG A 37 -8.13 15.27 0.34
CA ARG A 37 -8.41 16.67 0.72
C ARG A 37 -9.25 17.37 -0.35
N ARG A 38 -8.85 17.28 -1.62
CA ARG A 38 -9.56 17.92 -2.73
C ARG A 38 -10.96 17.33 -2.93
N MET A 39 -11.10 16.00 -2.86
CA MET A 39 -12.39 15.31 -2.93
C MET A 39 -13.34 15.82 -1.86
N LYS A 40 -12.89 15.92 -0.61
CA LYS A 40 -13.69 16.45 0.50
C LYS A 40 -14.13 17.91 0.25
N ILE A 41 -13.22 18.77 -0.21
CA ILE A 41 -13.52 20.17 -0.55
C ILE A 41 -14.59 20.24 -1.65
N LEU A 42 -14.47 19.41 -2.69
CA LEU A 42 -15.44 19.37 -3.77
C LEU A 42 -16.79 18.82 -3.32
N ASP A 43 -16.81 17.78 -2.50
CA ASP A 43 -18.06 17.22 -1.95
C ASP A 43 -18.82 18.27 -1.14
N GLU A 44 -18.14 18.97 -0.22
CA GLU A 44 -18.77 20.03 0.59
C GLU A 44 -19.29 21.18 -0.26
N LYS A 45 -18.57 21.56 -1.33
CA LYS A 45 -18.99 22.59 -2.28
C LYS A 45 -20.23 22.16 -3.06
N TYR A 46 -20.17 20.98 -3.69
CA TYR A 46 -21.19 20.54 -4.64
C TYR A 46 -22.43 19.95 -4.00
N GLN A 47 -22.33 19.42 -2.78
CA GLN A 47 -23.50 19.12 -1.96
C GLN A 47 -24.38 20.38 -1.80
N LYS A 48 -23.79 21.52 -1.42
CA LYS A 48 -24.52 22.79 -1.23
C LYS A 48 -25.09 23.33 -2.54
N ILE A 49 -24.34 23.24 -3.63
CA ILE A 49 -24.81 23.68 -4.96
C ILE A 49 -25.95 22.78 -5.46
N ASN A 50 -25.88 21.47 -5.24
CA ASN A 50 -26.94 20.55 -5.62
C ASN A 50 -28.28 20.89 -4.92
N GLU A 51 -28.24 21.23 -3.63
CA GLU A 51 -29.42 21.70 -2.90
C GLU A 51 -30.00 23.01 -3.45
N GLN A 52 -29.17 23.87 -4.06
CA GLN A 52 -29.64 25.06 -4.77
C GLN A 52 -30.27 24.69 -6.11
N ASN A 53 -29.62 23.82 -6.89
CA ASN A 53 -30.10 23.38 -8.20
C ASN A 53 -31.47 22.69 -8.11
N LYS A 54 -31.73 21.92 -7.04
CA LYS A 54 -33.03 21.27 -6.77
C LYS A 54 -34.21 22.25 -6.64
N ARG A 55 -33.95 23.54 -6.43
CA ARG A 55 -34.99 24.59 -6.35
C ARG A 55 -35.51 25.02 -7.72
N PHE A 56 -34.80 24.65 -8.80
CA PHE A 56 -35.23 24.94 -10.17
C PHE A 56 -36.17 23.85 -10.69
N LYS A 57 -37.14 24.23 -11.53
CA LYS A 57 -38.10 23.28 -12.14
C LYS A 57 -37.41 22.14 -12.90
N ASN A 58 -36.28 22.43 -13.54
CA ASN A 58 -35.43 21.43 -14.19
C ASN A 58 -33.96 21.68 -13.80
N PRO A 59 -33.43 20.96 -12.78
CA PRO A 59 -32.05 21.13 -12.33
C PRO A 59 -31.02 20.89 -13.43
N HIS A 60 -31.21 19.88 -14.28
CA HIS A 60 -30.27 19.57 -15.38
C HIS A 60 -30.18 20.68 -16.41
N SER A 61 -31.34 21.26 -16.81
CA SER A 61 -31.35 22.41 -17.70
C SER A 61 -30.68 23.64 -17.07
N HIS A 62 -30.90 23.87 -15.77
CA HIS A 62 -30.22 24.96 -15.05
C HIS A 62 -28.69 24.79 -15.01
N ILE A 63 -28.21 23.58 -14.75
CA ILE A 63 -26.78 23.25 -14.77
C ILE A 63 -26.19 23.44 -16.18
N HIS A 64 -26.89 22.99 -17.22
CA HIS A 64 -26.49 23.22 -18.61
C HIS A 64 -26.40 24.72 -18.91
N ASP A 65 -27.38 25.51 -18.48
CA ASP A 65 -27.40 26.95 -18.71
C ASP A 65 -26.23 27.69 -18.04
N LYS A 66 -25.82 27.24 -16.85
CA LYS A 66 -24.66 27.80 -16.14
C LYS A 66 -23.34 27.61 -16.90
N TYR A 67 -23.15 26.49 -17.58
CA TYR A 67 -21.81 26.08 -18.05
C TYR A 67 -21.69 25.90 -19.55
N ARG A 68 -22.80 25.70 -20.27
CA ARG A 68 -22.84 25.34 -21.70
C ARG A 68 -23.56 26.35 -22.58
N ASN A 69 -24.36 27.25 -22.01
CA ASN A 69 -25.15 28.22 -22.76
C ASN A 69 -24.65 29.66 -22.56
N PRO A 70 -23.80 30.21 -23.43
CA PRO A 70 -23.29 31.57 -23.30
C PRO A 70 -24.36 32.68 -23.32
N ARG A 71 -25.57 32.37 -23.78
CA ARG A 71 -26.70 33.31 -23.84
C ARG A 71 -27.55 33.31 -22.56
N SER A 72 -27.30 32.37 -21.64
CA SER A 72 -28.05 32.29 -20.40
C SER A 72 -27.64 33.39 -19.42
N PRO A 73 -28.60 34.00 -18.68
CA PRO A 73 -28.27 34.91 -17.59
C PRO A 73 -27.52 34.22 -16.44
N TYR A 74 -27.55 32.88 -16.37
CA TYR A 74 -26.83 32.09 -15.37
C TYR A 74 -25.41 31.70 -15.82
N PHE A 75 -25.02 32.03 -17.05
CA PHE A 75 -23.76 31.58 -17.62
C PHE A 75 -22.56 32.07 -16.81
N ARG A 76 -21.70 31.15 -16.40
CA ARG A 76 -20.49 31.38 -15.61
C ARG A 76 -19.33 31.85 -16.50
N SER A 77 -19.45 33.09 -16.97
CA SER A 77 -18.42 33.77 -17.79
C SER A 77 -17.14 34.10 -17.02
N ASP A 78 -17.23 34.15 -15.69
CA ASP A 78 -16.11 34.33 -14.75
C ASP A 78 -15.17 33.12 -14.66
N LEU A 79 -15.59 31.98 -15.21
CA LEU A 79 -14.81 30.75 -15.26
C LEU A 79 -14.13 30.59 -16.62
N THR A 80 -12.96 29.96 -16.63
CA THR A 80 -12.34 29.47 -17.86
C THR A 80 -13.16 28.31 -18.46
N LYS A 81 -12.89 27.93 -19.72
CA LYS A 81 -13.56 26.77 -20.33
C LYS A 81 -13.34 25.51 -19.49
N VAL A 82 -12.11 25.23 -19.07
CA VAL A 82 -11.75 24.03 -18.29
C VAL A 82 -12.48 24.02 -16.94
N GLU A 83 -12.53 25.14 -16.24
CA GLU A 83 -13.25 25.24 -14.96
C GLU A 83 -14.77 25.08 -15.12
N ARG A 84 -15.35 25.54 -16.24
CA ARG A 84 -16.76 25.26 -16.55
C ARG A 84 -17.00 23.77 -16.82
N GLU A 85 -16.10 23.09 -17.53
CA GLU A 85 -16.19 21.64 -17.75
C GLU A 85 -16.12 20.87 -16.42
N ALA A 86 -15.16 21.23 -15.57
CA ALA A 86 -15.00 20.64 -14.24
C ALA A 86 -16.28 20.83 -13.41
N ALA A 87 -16.77 22.07 -13.31
CA ALA A 87 -17.97 22.37 -12.53
C ALA A 87 -19.24 21.73 -13.09
N TYR A 88 -19.39 21.67 -14.41
CA TYR A 88 -20.51 20.99 -15.07
C TYR A 88 -20.50 19.49 -14.74
N THR A 89 -19.36 18.84 -14.86
CA THR A 89 -19.20 17.40 -14.56
C THR A 89 -19.56 17.10 -13.12
N MET A 90 -19.03 17.88 -12.18
CA MET A 90 -19.35 17.75 -10.75
C MET A 90 -20.86 17.91 -10.48
N GLU A 91 -21.48 18.99 -10.98
CA GLU A 91 -22.90 19.25 -10.70
C GLU A 91 -23.85 18.25 -11.35
N ILE A 92 -23.57 17.80 -12.58
CA ILE A 92 -24.37 16.76 -13.23
C ILE A 92 -24.23 15.43 -12.47
N GLY A 93 -23.02 15.06 -12.02
CA GLY A 93 -22.81 13.86 -11.21
C GLY A 93 -23.65 13.87 -9.93
N TRP A 94 -23.65 15.01 -9.22
CA TRP A 94 -24.47 15.22 -8.03
C TRP A 94 -25.98 15.24 -8.32
N ALA A 95 -26.41 15.85 -9.43
CA ALA A 95 -27.81 15.88 -9.84
C ALA A 95 -28.35 14.49 -10.23
N ASN A 96 -27.50 13.63 -10.79
CA ASN A 96 -27.87 12.27 -11.21
C ASN A 96 -27.89 11.28 -10.05
N SER A 97 -26.90 11.34 -9.16
CA SER A 97 -26.66 10.29 -8.16
C SER A 97 -26.97 10.71 -6.72
N GLY A 98 -27.15 12.01 -6.46
CA GLY A 98 -27.36 12.55 -5.12
C GLY A 98 -26.11 12.54 -4.23
N LYS A 99 -24.97 12.08 -4.74
CA LYS A 99 -23.68 12.01 -4.02
C LYS A 99 -22.52 12.38 -4.96
N GLY A 100 -21.34 12.62 -4.37
CA GLY A 100 -20.10 12.76 -5.13
C GLY A 100 -19.72 11.47 -5.88
N GLY A 101 -18.78 11.56 -6.81
CA GLY A 101 -18.27 10.36 -7.51
C GLY A 101 -17.46 10.61 -8.78
N GLN A 102 -17.67 11.74 -9.46
CA GLN A 102 -16.80 12.19 -10.55
C GLN A 102 -16.08 13.44 -10.09
N TYR A 103 -14.77 13.36 -9.88
CA TYR A 103 -13.95 14.47 -9.38
C TYR A 103 -13.11 15.06 -10.51
N ASP A 104 -13.17 16.38 -10.66
CA ASP A 104 -12.29 17.14 -11.55
C ASP A 104 -11.57 18.21 -10.74
N PHE A 105 -10.25 18.01 -10.55
CA PHE A 105 -9.40 18.91 -9.78
C PHE A 105 -8.99 20.18 -10.54
N ASN A 106 -9.49 20.38 -11.77
CA ASN A 106 -9.39 21.67 -12.47
C ASN A 106 -10.52 22.64 -12.06
N ASP A 107 -11.32 22.29 -11.05
CA ASP A 107 -12.30 23.19 -10.47
C ASP A 107 -11.67 24.51 -10.00
N ALA A 108 -12.36 25.62 -10.24
CA ALA A 108 -11.90 26.96 -9.89
C ALA A 108 -11.60 27.16 -8.39
N ILE A 109 -12.12 26.30 -7.50
CA ILE A 109 -11.79 26.31 -6.06
C ILE A 109 -10.29 26.07 -5.81
N PHE A 110 -9.60 25.38 -6.73
CA PHE A 110 -8.17 25.08 -6.65
C PHE A 110 -7.31 25.99 -7.55
N ARG A 111 -7.87 27.06 -8.13
CA ARG A 111 -7.19 27.95 -9.09
C ARG A 111 -5.86 28.52 -8.56
N ASN A 112 -5.78 28.75 -7.25
CA ASN A 112 -4.60 29.33 -6.59
C ASN A 112 -3.72 28.28 -5.91
N GLU A 113 -4.01 27.00 -6.11
CA GLU A 113 -3.22 25.89 -5.59
C GLU A 113 -2.34 25.30 -6.70
N LYS A 114 -1.32 24.54 -6.29
CA LYS A 114 -0.54 23.75 -7.25
C LYS A 114 -1.47 22.76 -7.97
N ARG A 115 -1.18 22.45 -9.22
CA ARG A 115 -1.89 21.39 -9.95
C ARG A 115 -1.69 20.07 -9.21
N TYR A 116 -2.76 19.29 -9.09
CA TYR A 116 -2.67 17.93 -8.57
C TYR A 116 -1.76 17.07 -9.46
N ASP A 117 -0.79 16.42 -8.83
CA ASP A 117 0.13 15.48 -9.49
C ASP A 117 0.06 14.13 -8.75
N PRO A 118 -0.56 13.10 -9.36
CA PRO A 118 -0.66 11.77 -8.75
C PRO A 118 0.71 11.10 -8.55
N THR A 119 1.72 11.47 -9.33
CA THR A 119 3.08 10.92 -9.20
C THR A 119 3.73 11.44 -7.93
N GLN A 120 3.62 12.76 -7.70
CA GLN A 120 4.11 13.40 -6.49
C GLN A 120 3.37 12.89 -5.25
N GLU A 121 2.05 12.76 -5.31
CA GLU A 121 1.27 12.20 -4.19
C GLU A 121 1.71 10.77 -3.84
N SER A 122 1.99 9.93 -4.84
CA SER A 122 2.49 8.57 -4.62
C SER A 122 3.82 8.56 -3.84
N VAL A 123 4.73 9.49 -4.14
CA VAL A 123 5.99 9.66 -3.41
C VAL A 123 5.74 10.13 -1.98
N GLU A 124 4.89 11.14 -1.80
CA GLU A 124 4.54 11.66 -0.46
C GLU A 124 3.88 10.59 0.41
N LYS A 125 3.01 9.76 -0.17
CA LYS A 125 2.40 8.63 0.52
C LYS A 125 3.43 7.62 1.03
N LYS A 126 4.46 7.31 0.24
CA LYS A 126 5.57 6.44 0.68
C LYS A 126 6.33 7.06 1.85
N ILE A 127 6.64 8.36 1.80
CA ILE A 127 7.33 9.10 2.87
C ILE A 127 6.50 9.10 4.17
N LEU A 128 5.22 9.48 4.10
CA LEU A 128 4.33 9.51 5.27
C LEU A 128 4.15 8.11 5.86
N ASN A 129 4.01 7.08 5.02
CA ASN A 129 3.92 5.70 5.48
C ASN A 129 5.22 5.25 6.18
N ARG A 130 6.39 5.63 5.66
CA ARG A 130 7.70 5.37 6.29
C ARG A 130 7.80 6.05 7.67
N GLN A 131 7.33 7.29 7.80
CA GLN A 131 7.28 7.98 9.08
C GLN A 131 6.40 7.23 10.10
N LYS A 132 5.21 6.76 9.68
CA LYS A 132 4.34 5.96 10.54
C LYS A 132 4.95 4.63 10.98
N VAL A 133 5.66 3.94 10.07
CA VAL A 133 6.40 2.73 10.43
C VAL A 133 7.55 3.03 11.40
N ASN A 134 8.27 4.15 11.22
CA ASN A 134 9.30 4.59 12.16
C ASN A 134 8.71 4.89 13.55
N GLU A 135 7.57 5.58 13.63
CA GLU A 135 6.84 5.82 14.90
C GLU A 135 6.47 4.49 15.58
N GLN A 136 5.94 3.52 14.83
CA GLN A 136 5.58 2.19 15.34
C GLN A 136 6.80 1.42 15.85
N LEU A 137 7.92 1.45 15.13
CA LEU A 137 9.17 0.82 15.55
C LEU A 137 9.73 1.46 16.83
N GLN A 138 9.75 2.80 16.90
CA GLN A 138 10.22 3.51 18.09
C GLN A 138 9.34 3.23 19.31
N ASP A 139 8.02 3.19 19.14
CA ASP A 139 7.09 2.84 20.20
C ASP A 139 7.27 1.38 20.66
N LEU A 140 7.48 0.44 19.73
CA LEU A 140 7.86 -0.94 20.04
C LEU A 140 9.14 -1.02 20.88
N PHE A 141 10.21 -0.34 20.46
CA PHE A 141 11.48 -0.36 21.17
C PHE A 141 11.36 0.25 22.57
N SER A 142 10.75 1.43 22.66
CA SER A 142 10.60 2.15 23.95
C SER A 142 9.75 1.39 24.96
N LYS A 143 8.61 0.80 24.55
CA LYS A 143 7.76 -0.02 25.43
C LYS A 143 8.44 -1.29 25.94
N ASN A 144 9.43 -1.80 25.21
CA ASN A 144 10.19 -2.98 25.58
C ASN A 144 11.57 -2.65 26.16
N GLY A 145 11.84 -1.39 26.50
CA GLY A 145 13.10 -0.95 27.11
C GLY A 145 14.33 -1.06 26.21
N ILE A 146 14.14 -1.23 24.90
CA ILE A 146 15.24 -1.33 23.93
C ILE A 146 15.72 0.08 23.59
N THR A 147 16.96 0.38 23.93
CA THR A 147 17.63 1.65 23.57
C THR A 147 18.73 1.36 22.57
N ILE A 148 18.61 1.93 21.36
CA ILE A 148 19.63 1.83 20.31
C ILE A 148 20.57 3.03 20.44
N PRO A 149 21.89 2.82 20.64
CA PRO A 149 22.83 3.94 20.77
C PRO A 149 22.82 4.85 19.54
N LYS A 150 23.08 6.14 19.76
CA LYS A 150 23.14 7.14 18.68
C LYS A 150 24.20 6.74 17.66
N ASN A 151 23.87 6.91 16.38
CA ASN A 151 24.70 6.56 15.23
C ASN A 151 24.99 5.06 15.05
N THR A 152 24.41 4.17 15.86
CA THR A 152 24.42 2.73 15.56
C THR A 152 23.69 2.51 14.24
N ASN A 153 24.35 1.83 13.31
CA ASN A 153 23.79 1.52 12.01
C ASN A 153 23.39 0.05 11.98
N LEU A 154 22.10 -0.22 12.00
CA LEU A 154 21.57 -1.57 11.95
C LEU A 154 21.05 -1.88 10.55
N THR A 155 21.15 -3.15 10.16
CA THR A 155 20.47 -3.67 8.98
C THR A 155 19.53 -4.78 9.44
N PHE A 156 18.26 -4.64 9.07
CA PHE A 156 17.24 -5.67 9.26
C PHE A 156 17.11 -6.44 7.95
N THR A 157 17.40 -7.73 7.98
CA THR A 157 17.32 -8.63 6.81
C THR A 157 16.27 -9.71 7.07
N ILE A 158 15.37 -9.92 6.12
CA ILE A 158 14.17 -10.75 6.30
C ILE A 158 14.15 -11.88 5.27
N ASP A 159 14.07 -13.12 5.73
CA ASP A 159 13.80 -14.30 4.89
C ASP A 159 12.31 -14.35 4.53
N PRO A 160 11.95 -14.52 3.24
CA PRO A 160 10.55 -14.44 2.81
C PRO A 160 9.69 -15.67 3.14
N ASN A 161 10.28 -16.82 3.44
CA ASN A 161 9.56 -18.09 3.57
C ASN A 161 8.84 -18.20 4.93
N ASN A 162 9.51 -17.72 5.97
CA ASN A 162 8.99 -17.68 7.34
C ASN A 162 8.90 -16.26 7.92
N PHE A 163 9.24 -15.23 7.14
CA PHE A 163 9.34 -13.85 7.60
C PHE A 163 10.24 -13.71 8.83
N LYS A 164 11.32 -14.48 8.91
CA LYS A 164 12.29 -14.34 10.01
C LYS A 164 13.25 -13.19 9.69
N LEU A 165 13.33 -12.26 10.62
CA LEU A 165 14.24 -11.11 10.61
C LEU A 165 15.51 -11.43 11.40
N VAL A 166 16.65 -11.09 10.83
CA VAL A 166 17.95 -11.04 11.51
C VAL A 166 18.47 -9.61 11.52
N VAL A 167 19.21 -9.25 12.58
CA VAL A 167 19.77 -7.92 12.77
C VAL A 167 21.29 -8.00 12.66
N SER A 168 21.88 -7.06 11.92
CA SER A 168 23.33 -6.93 11.81
C SER A 168 23.76 -5.46 11.91
N GLY A 169 25.07 -5.21 11.98
CA GLY A 169 25.64 -3.84 11.98
C GLY A 169 26.05 -3.30 13.34
N SER A 170 25.87 -4.07 14.42
CA SER A 170 26.35 -3.74 15.77
C SER A 170 27.29 -4.83 16.31
N LYS A 171 28.21 -4.45 17.21
CA LYS A 171 29.02 -5.41 18.01
C LYS A 171 28.28 -5.87 19.27
N ASP A 172 27.18 -5.21 19.62
CA ASP A 172 26.35 -5.58 20.76
C ASP A 172 25.38 -6.70 20.36
N GLU A 173 25.82 -7.94 20.56
CA GLU A 173 25.03 -9.13 20.27
C GLU A 173 23.75 -9.20 21.11
N SER A 174 23.78 -8.68 22.35
CA SER A 174 22.59 -8.66 23.22
C SER A 174 21.53 -7.73 22.66
N LEU A 175 21.91 -6.52 22.23
CA LEU A 175 21.00 -5.58 21.59
C LEU A 175 20.39 -6.16 20.31
N MET A 176 21.22 -6.75 19.45
CA MET A 176 20.73 -7.37 18.21
C MET A 176 19.73 -8.48 18.51
N LYS A 177 20.04 -9.35 19.47
CA LYS A 177 19.15 -10.43 19.89
C LYS A 177 17.83 -9.93 20.50
N GLN A 178 17.87 -8.89 21.32
CA GLN A 178 16.65 -8.27 21.88
C GLN A 178 15.75 -7.69 20.78
N ILE A 179 16.33 -7.05 19.77
CA ILE A 179 15.57 -6.52 18.61
C ILE A 179 14.99 -7.67 17.78
N GLU A 180 15.78 -8.71 17.50
CA GLU A 180 15.31 -9.89 16.79
C GLU A 180 14.16 -10.57 17.53
N ASP A 181 14.30 -10.81 18.84
CA ASP A 181 13.28 -11.48 19.65
C ASP A 181 12.00 -10.64 19.71
N LEU A 182 12.11 -9.31 19.81
CA LEU A 182 10.95 -8.42 19.76
C LEU A 182 10.28 -8.44 18.38
N LEU A 183 11.02 -8.20 17.30
CA LEU A 183 10.44 -8.01 15.98
C LEU A 183 9.97 -9.33 15.36
N ASN A 184 10.60 -10.46 15.66
CA ASN A 184 10.15 -11.80 15.24
C ASN A 184 8.92 -12.31 16.01
N THR A 185 8.43 -11.56 17.00
CA THR A 185 7.12 -11.84 17.60
C THR A 185 6.03 -11.16 16.78
N THR A 186 4.82 -11.74 16.79
CA THR A 186 3.64 -11.22 16.07
C THR A 186 3.87 -11.15 14.54
N ASN A 187 3.15 -10.27 13.83
CA ASN A 187 3.24 -10.11 12.37
C ASN A 187 4.22 -9.00 11.93
N ASN A 188 5.03 -8.47 12.85
CA ASN A 188 5.87 -7.29 12.64
C ASN A 188 6.87 -7.45 11.48
N THR A 189 7.60 -8.56 11.43
CA THR A 189 8.54 -8.84 10.34
C THR A 189 7.87 -8.95 8.99
N ARG A 190 6.70 -9.62 8.92
CA ARG A 190 5.90 -9.73 7.70
C ARG A 190 5.46 -8.34 7.24
N GLU A 191 4.97 -7.51 8.13
CA GLU A 191 4.56 -6.14 7.79
C GLU A 191 5.77 -5.28 7.37
N LEU A 192 6.93 -5.44 8.01
CA LEU A 192 8.15 -4.76 7.57
C LEU A 192 8.62 -5.24 6.19
N PHE A 193 8.52 -6.53 5.89
CA PHE A 193 8.81 -7.08 4.56
C PHE A 193 7.95 -6.44 3.48
N PHE A 194 6.62 -6.41 3.68
CA PHE A 194 5.71 -5.76 2.74
C PHE A 194 5.88 -4.25 2.68
N HIS A 195 6.33 -3.62 3.77
CA HIS A 195 6.69 -2.20 3.75
C HIS A 195 7.88 -1.94 2.80
N ILE A 196 8.92 -2.79 2.82
CA ILE A 196 10.05 -2.71 1.89
C ILE A 196 9.56 -2.91 0.45
N MET A 197 8.74 -3.93 0.18
CA MET A 197 8.17 -4.17 -1.16
C MET A 197 7.39 -2.96 -1.68
N LYS A 198 6.57 -2.31 -0.85
CA LYS A 198 5.79 -1.12 -1.23
C LYS A 198 6.66 0.13 -1.42
N SER A 199 7.83 0.16 -0.79
CA SER A 199 8.82 1.23 -0.89
C SER A 199 9.84 1.00 -2.02
N ARG A 200 9.68 -0.07 -2.80
CA ARG A 200 10.54 -0.37 -3.94
C ARG A 200 10.50 0.74 -4.99
N ASN A 201 11.66 0.99 -5.60
CA ASN A 201 11.81 1.66 -6.88
C ASN A 201 12.34 0.70 -7.96
N ASP A 202 12.20 1.08 -9.22
CA ASP A 202 12.56 0.22 -10.37
C ASP A 202 14.05 -0.12 -10.40
N ASP A 203 14.90 0.75 -9.84
CA ASP A 203 16.34 0.57 -9.74
C ASP A 203 16.79 -0.27 -8.54
N SER A 204 15.87 -0.86 -7.78
CA SER A 204 16.21 -1.64 -6.60
C SER A 204 16.95 -2.93 -6.95
N THR A 205 18.17 -3.08 -6.45
CA THR A 205 19.02 -4.26 -6.62
C THR A 205 18.61 -5.46 -5.77
N GLN A 206 17.67 -5.27 -4.84
CA GLN A 206 17.14 -6.34 -3.99
C GLN A 206 16.09 -7.21 -4.70
N PHE A 207 15.58 -6.76 -5.85
CA PHE A 207 14.51 -7.43 -6.58
C PHE A 207 15.00 -7.92 -7.93
N THR A 208 14.95 -9.23 -8.15
CA THR A 208 15.05 -9.82 -9.49
C THR A 208 13.69 -10.33 -9.94
N PRO A 209 13.41 -10.39 -11.25
CA PRO A 209 12.16 -11.00 -11.75
C PRO A 209 11.96 -12.42 -11.22
N ASP A 210 13.01 -13.24 -11.20
CA ASP A 210 12.92 -14.64 -10.81
C ASP A 210 12.67 -14.83 -9.31
N SER A 211 13.36 -14.06 -8.45
CA SER A 211 13.14 -14.14 -6.99
C SER A 211 11.73 -13.66 -6.61
N LEU A 212 11.21 -12.64 -7.30
CA LEU A 212 9.84 -12.16 -7.11
C LEU A 212 8.81 -13.21 -7.58
N ALA A 213 9.04 -13.85 -8.72
CA ALA A 213 8.20 -14.94 -9.20
C ALA A 213 8.20 -16.13 -8.23
N LYS A 214 9.37 -16.54 -7.72
CA LYS A 214 9.50 -17.58 -6.69
C LYS A 214 8.73 -17.19 -5.43
N PHE A 215 8.87 -15.95 -4.95
CA PHE A 215 8.13 -15.45 -3.78
C PHE A 215 6.61 -15.54 -3.97
N HIS A 216 6.11 -15.15 -5.15
CA HIS A 216 4.69 -15.25 -5.47
C HIS A 216 4.21 -16.70 -5.52
N LEU A 217 4.96 -17.59 -6.16
CA LEU A 217 4.66 -19.03 -6.19
C LEU A 217 4.59 -19.61 -4.78
N VAL A 218 5.65 -19.43 -3.98
CA VAL A 218 5.73 -19.98 -2.62
C VAL A 218 4.57 -19.48 -1.76
N ASN A 219 4.27 -18.18 -1.79
CA ASN A 219 3.13 -17.63 -1.04
C ASN A 219 1.77 -18.10 -1.54
N GLN A 220 1.59 -18.24 -2.86
CA GLN A 220 0.35 -18.74 -3.41
C GLN A 220 0.09 -20.17 -2.95
N ILE A 221 1.08 -21.06 -3.08
CA ILE A 221 0.95 -22.45 -2.64
C ILE A 221 0.69 -22.50 -1.14
N LYS A 222 1.44 -21.73 -0.33
CA LYS A 222 1.24 -21.68 1.13
C LYS A 222 -0.13 -21.15 1.51
N THR A 223 -0.64 -20.14 0.84
CA THR A 223 -1.96 -19.55 1.11
C THR A 223 -3.09 -20.52 0.80
N VAL A 224 -2.96 -21.29 -0.28
CA VAL A 224 -4.02 -22.21 -0.73
C VAL A 224 -3.95 -23.57 -0.03
N THR A 225 -2.75 -24.10 0.20
CA THR A 225 -2.56 -25.46 0.72
C THR A 225 -2.12 -25.53 2.18
N GLY A 226 -1.65 -24.41 2.74
CA GLY A 226 -0.99 -24.36 4.05
C GLY A 226 0.49 -24.77 4.05
N TYR A 227 1.00 -25.39 2.97
CA TYR A 227 2.37 -25.89 2.92
C TYR A 227 3.36 -24.85 2.38
N ASN A 228 4.48 -24.70 3.08
CA ASN A 228 5.61 -23.93 2.61
C ASN A 228 6.55 -24.82 1.79
N LEU A 229 6.77 -24.48 0.52
CA LEU A 229 7.58 -25.28 -0.39
C LEU A 229 9.01 -25.54 0.10
N LYS A 230 9.58 -24.63 0.88
CA LYS A 230 10.93 -24.77 1.46
C LYS A 230 11.06 -25.95 2.43
N ASP A 231 9.95 -26.34 3.04
CA ASP A 231 9.90 -27.38 4.07
C ASP A 231 9.55 -28.76 3.47
N LEU A 232 9.38 -28.86 2.15
CA LEU A 232 8.92 -30.07 1.46
C LEU A 232 10.04 -30.81 0.76
N SER A 233 9.84 -32.12 0.59
CA SER A 233 10.74 -32.95 -0.21
C SER A 233 10.42 -32.85 -1.69
N ILE A 234 11.45 -33.02 -2.53
CA ILE A 234 11.28 -33.17 -3.97
C ILE A 234 11.54 -34.64 -4.33
N VAL A 235 10.53 -35.32 -4.85
CA VAL A 235 10.62 -36.72 -5.30
C VAL A 235 10.18 -36.78 -6.75
N ASN A 236 11.02 -37.34 -7.63
CA ASN A 236 10.76 -37.44 -9.07
C ASN A 236 10.35 -36.11 -9.74
N GLY A 237 10.98 -35.00 -9.33
CA GLY A 237 10.69 -33.67 -9.88
C GLY A 237 9.34 -33.09 -9.44
N GLN A 238 8.80 -33.53 -8.30
CA GLN A 238 7.55 -33.03 -7.72
C GLN A 238 7.72 -32.72 -6.24
N PHE A 239 7.12 -31.63 -5.77
CA PHE A 239 7.03 -31.35 -4.34
C PHE A 239 6.04 -32.29 -3.69
N VAL A 240 6.47 -32.95 -2.61
CA VAL A 240 5.67 -33.90 -1.84
C VAL A 240 5.71 -33.57 -0.35
N THR A 241 4.59 -33.77 0.32
CA THR A 241 4.46 -33.72 1.78
C THR A 241 5.14 -34.92 2.44
N ASP A 242 5.29 -34.89 3.76
CA ASP A 242 5.88 -35.99 4.54
C ASP A 242 5.15 -37.33 4.40
N ASN A 243 3.84 -37.30 4.10
CA ASN A 243 3.04 -38.50 3.82
C ASN A 243 2.99 -38.87 2.33
N GLY A 244 3.77 -38.21 1.47
CA GLY A 244 3.90 -38.52 0.05
C GLY A 244 2.83 -37.92 -0.87
N ALA A 245 1.98 -37.01 -0.37
CA ALA A 245 0.98 -36.35 -1.21
C ALA A 245 1.63 -35.30 -2.13
N ASN A 246 1.21 -35.27 -3.39
CA ASN A 246 1.69 -34.31 -4.38
C ASN A 246 1.06 -32.93 -4.14
N ILE A 247 1.90 -31.90 -3.99
CA ILE A 247 1.44 -30.52 -3.72
C ILE A 247 0.60 -29.92 -4.83
N PHE A 248 0.90 -30.24 -6.09
CA PHE A 248 0.12 -29.72 -7.21
C PHE A 248 -1.31 -30.27 -7.20
N ASP A 249 -1.48 -31.53 -6.80
CA ASP A 249 -2.80 -32.13 -6.67
C ASP A 249 -3.60 -31.50 -5.53
N LEU A 250 -2.98 -31.34 -4.35
CA LEU A 250 -3.56 -30.62 -3.21
C LEU A 250 -3.94 -29.18 -3.60
N TYR A 251 -3.07 -28.48 -4.32
CA TYR A 251 -3.34 -27.11 -4.79
C TYR A 251 -4.59 -27.04 -5.68
N LYS A 252 -4.73 -27.94 -6.65
CA LYS A 252 -5.92 -28.00 -7.51
C LYS A 252 -7.19 -28.29 -6.69
N GLU A 253 -7.11 -29.24 -5.77
CA GLU A 253 -8.25 -29.62 -4.93
C GLU A 253 -8.73 -28.45 -4.04
N GLU A 254 -7.80 -27.78 -3.35
CA GLU A 254 -8.13 -26.64 -2.47
C GLU A 254 -8.69 -25.44 -3.26
N LEU A 255 -8.17 -25.17 -4.47
CA LEU A 255 -8.74 -24.13 -5.33
C LEU A 255 -10.20 -24.38 -5.70
N LEU A 256 -10.59 -25.65 -5.91
CA LEU A 256 -11.95 -26.03 -6.27
C LEU A 256 -12.91 -26.00 -5.07
N LYS A 257 -12.41 -26.24 -3.85
CA LYS A 257 -13.21 -26.18 -2.62
C LYS A 257 -13.60 -24.76 -2.25
N ASN A 258 -12.78 -23.77 -2.59
CA ASN A 258 -13.03 -22.37 -2.26
C ASN A 258 -13.92 -21.72 -3.35
N PRO A 259 -15.15 -21.27 -3.00
CA PRO A 259 -16.10 -20.72 -3.98
C PRO A 259 -15.60 -19.44 -4.66
N TYR A 260 -14.67 -18.70 -4.04
CA TYR A 260 -14.09 -17.49 -4.63
C TYR A 260 -12.99 -17.79 -5.66
N THR A 261 -12.37 -18.96 -5.60
CA THR A 261 -11.29 -19.36 -6.52
C THR A 261 -11.71 -20.40 -7.54
N ALA A 262 -12.80 -21.14 -7.29
CA ALA A 262 -13.23 -22.28 -8.09
C ALA A 262 -13.42 -21.94 -9.58
N GLU A 263 -14.03 -20.79 -9.90
CA GLU A 263 -14.24 -20.34 -11.29
C GLU A 263 -12.93 -20.18 -12.07
N ASN A 264 -11.87 -19.72 -11.38
CA ASN A 264 -10.56 -19.45 -11.97
C ASN A 264 -9.52 -20.55 -11.67
N ALA A 265 -9.92 -21.65 -11.03
CA ALA A 265 -9.02 -22.67 -10.53
C ALA A 265 -8.14 -23.27 -11.64
N ARG A 266 -8.72 -23.52 -12.82
CA ARG A 266 -7.97 -24.05 -13.98
C ARG A 266 -6.87 -23.09 -14.44
N ILE A 267 -7.16 -21.80 -14.50
CA ILE A 267 -6.20 -20.77 -14.93
C ILE A 267 -5.07 -20.67 -13.91
N ALA A 268 -5.42 -20.61 -12.63
CA ALA A 268 -4.45 -20.56 -11.54
C ALA A 268 -3.57 -21.84 -11.50
N ALA A 269 -4.16 -23.02 -11.68
CA ALA A 269 -3.44 -24.29 -11.74
C ALA A 269 -2.48 -24.35 -12.93
N SER A 270 -2.88 -23.87 -14.11
CA SER A 270 -1.98 -23.80 -15.27
C SER A 270 -0.81 -22.85 -15.03
N HIS A 271 -1.06 -21.66 -14.48
CA HIS A 271 -0.03 -20.64 -14.26
C HIS A 271 1.00 -21.06 -13.19
N TYR A 272 0.52 -21.47 -12.01
CA TYR A 272 1.39 -21.84 -10.89
C TYR A 272 1.91 -23.27 -11.00
N GLY A 273 1.19 -24.18 -11.68
CA GLY A 273 1.64 -25.56 -11.90
C GLY A 273 2.90 -25.64 -12.77
N ALA A 274 2.99 -24.83 -13.82
CA ALA A 274 4.20 -24.75 -14.64
C ALA A 274 5.42 -24.29 -13.81
N GLN A 275 5.26 -23.21 -13.04
CA GLN A 275 6.32 -22.68 -12.17
C GLN A 275 6.71 -23.67 -11.06
N LEU A 276 5.74 -24.38 -10.48
CA LEU A 276 5.97 -25.40 -9.46
C LEU A 276 6.77 -26.57 -10.02
N PHE A 277 6.44 -27.04 -11.22
CA PHE A 277 7.16 -28.10 -11.91
C PHE A 277 8.59 -27.67 -12.26
N ASP A 278 8.78 -26.49 -12.82
CA ASP A 278 10.10 -25.97 -13.17
C ASP A 278 10.99 -25.81 -11.93
N LEU A 279 10.44 -25.30 -10.83
CA LEU A 279 11.16 -25.18 -9.57
C LEU A 279 11.51 -26.57 -8.98
N ALA A 280 10.58 -27.52 -9.00
CA ALA A 280 10.82 -28.87 -8.50
C ALA A 280 11.89 -29.61 -9.32
N LYS A 281 11.87 -29.46 -10.65
CA LYS A 281 12.84 -30.08 -11.55
C LYS A 281 14.26 -29.59 -11.31
N ASN A 282 14.43 -28.30 -11.05
CA ASN A 282 15.75 -27.68 -10.87
C ASN A 282 16.21 -27.65 -9.40
N GLY A 283 15.30 -27.92 -8.46
CA GLY A 283 15.53 -27.83 -7.02
C GLY A 283 15.10 -26.48 -6.45
N PHE A 284 14.65 -26.48 -5.18
CA PHE A 284 14.12 -25.29 -4.51
C PHE A 284 15.13 -24.13 -4.52
N ASP A 285 16.41 -24.41 -4.31
CA ASP A 285 17.48 -23.39 -4.24
C ASP A 285 18.04 -22.97 -5.61
N SER A 286 17.46 -23.45 -6.73
CA SER A 286 17.87 -23.05 -8.08
C SER A 286 17.60 -21.57 -8.38
N ILE A 287 16.63 -20.97 -7.69
CA ILE A 287 16.31 -19.55 -7.75
C ILE A 287 16.54 -18.96 -6.35
N PRO A 288 17.30 -17.86 -6.20
CA PRO A 288 17.47 -17.18 -4.93
C PRO A 288 16.14 -16.73 -4.31
N ASP A 289 16.01 -16.84 -2.99
CA ASP A 289 14.88 -16.28 -2.25
C ASP A 289 14.89 -14.75 -2.33
N LEU A 290 13.71 -14.12 -2.34
CA LEU A 290 13.55 -12.66 -2.26
C LEU A 290 13.86 -12.17 -0.83
N VAL A 291 15.12 -12.24 -0.43
CA VAL A 291 15.60 -11.73 0.85
C VAL A 291 15.67 -10.21 0.77
N LEU A 292 14.92 -9.54 1.65
CA LEU A 292 14.84 -8.08 1.67
C LEU A 292 15.52 -7.51 2.90
N SER A 293 16.24 -6.41 2.71
CA SER A 293 16.96 -5.68 3.74
C SER A 293 16.56 -4.21 3.77
N ILE A 294 16.55 -3.65 4.97
CA ILE A 294 16.32 -2.23 5.24
C ILE A 294 17.25 -1.78 6.35
N GLY A 295 17.81 -0.60 6.19
CA GLY A 295 18.69 -0.02 7.20
C GLY A 295 17.90 0.72 8.27
N TYR A 296 18.45 0.82 9.47
CA TYR A 296 17.88 1.58 10.58
C TYR A 296 18.99 2.35 11.32
N GLN A 297 18.81 3.66 11.45
CA GLN A 297 19.72 4.52 12.20
C GLN A 297 18.96 5.72 12.76
N ASN A 298 19.27 6.09 14.01
CA ASN A 298 18.74 7.31 14.65
C ASN A 298 17.20 7.45 14.57
N GLY A 299 16.46 6.36 14.75
CA GLY A 299 14.99 6.39 14.74
C GLY A 299 14.36 6.28 13.36
N SER A 300 15.14 6.22 12.28
CA SER A 300 14.62 6.14 10.92
C SER A 300 15.11 4.91 10.18
N LEU A 301 14.18 4.22 9.54
CA LEU A 301 14.49 3.28 8.47
C LEU A 301 14.97 4.01 7.22
N TYR A 302 15.93 3.43 6.49
CA TYR A 302 16.42 3.92 5.21
C TYR A 302 16.54 2.78 4.20
N ASP A 303 16.17 3.05 2.95
CA ASP A 303 16.15 2.03 1.88
C ASP A 303 17.57 1.62 1.47
N ILE A 304 17.75 0.32 1.16
CA ILE A 304 19.01 -0.27 0.70
C ILE A 304 18.84 -0.72 -0.75
N GLY A 305 19.91 -0.61 -1.55
CA GLY A 305 19.93 -1.13 -2.91
C GLY A 305 19.14 -0.31 -3.93
N GLN A 306 18.71 0.91 -3.60
CA GLN A 306 18.00 1.81 -4.53
C GLN A 306 18.46 3.27 -4.31
N LYS A 307 18.34 4.12 -5.32
CA LYS A 307 18.78 5.53 -5.26
C LYS A 307 17.89 6.41 -4.40
N VAL A 308 16.58 6.22 -4.49
CA VAL A 308 15.61 7.04 -3.75
C VAL A 308 15.38 6.43 -2.37
N ASN A 309 15.59 7.25 -1.34
CA ASN A 309 15.36 6.92 0.05
C ASN A 309 14.12 7.64 0.57
N TYR A 310 13.23 6.92 1.24
CA TYR A 310 12.04 7.49 1.87
C TYR A 310 12.23 7.73 3.38
N GLY A 311 13.36 7.31 3.93
CA GLY A 311 13.78 7.64 5.28
C GLY A 311 14.17 9.11 5.43
N VAL A 312 14.35 9.56 6.67
CA VAL A 312 14.84 10.91 6.93
C VAL A 312 16.29 10.98 6.42
N SER A 313 16.51 11.74 5.35
CA SER A 313 17.85 12.05 4.84
C SER A 313 18.64 12.80 5.92
N LYS A 314 19.90 12.41 6.10
CA LYS A 314 20.87 13.14 6.93
C LYS A 314 21.10 14.54 6.41
#